data_AF-A0A7X6T0J3-F1
#
_entry.id   AF-A0A7X6T0J3-F1
#
_cell.length_a   1.000
_cell.length_b   1.000
_cell.length_c   1.000
_cell.angle_alpha   90.00
_cell.angle_beta   90.00
_cell.angle_gamma   90.00
#
_symmetry.space_group_name_H-M   'P 1'
#
loop_
_entity.id
_entity.type
_entity.pdbx_description
1 polymer ?
#
loop_
_entity_poly.entity_id
_entity_poly.type
_entity_poly.pdbx_seq_one_letter_code
_entity_poly.pdbx_strand_id
1 'polypeptide(L)'
;MEVKIPDAFVSNQDIDDDLMVEYEGEIIKVGTFEFDHTTNIVTLIFDETIKNKDIEVGYFGFEMSFSSEFFEDNVRQKIEFDDVVEKEFDIIAEPEKMPASAISKMGQPDSEINPSSIVWTVDVFNLDQDTRSGEFTDILPEGLALVAGSVKLISLDIGIKGDITPVTGGTVDVADAS
;
A
#
# COMPACT_ATOMS: atom_id res chain seq x y z
N MET A 1 -27.62 10.75 3.32
CA MET A 1 -26.86 9.62 2.74
C MET A 1 -25.62 9.45 3.58
N GLU A 2 -25.21 8.23 3.89
CA GLU A 2 -24.02 7.96 4.69
C GLU A 2 -22.97 7.27 3.82
N VAL A 3 -21.71 7.60 4.06
CA VAL A 3 -20.55 6.98 3.41
C VAL A 3 -19.50 6.70 4.47
N LYS A 4 -19.15 5.44 4.69
CA LYS A 4 -18.00 5.06 5.51
C LYS A 4 -16.69 5.39 4.80
N ILE A 5 -15.81 6.10 5.50
CA ILE A 5 -14.45 6.34 5.07
C ILE A 5 -13.55 5.19 5.56
N PRO A 6 -12.67 4.63 4.71
CA PRO A 6 -11.76 3.55 5.10
C PRO A 6 -10.81 3.96 6.22
N ASP A 7 -10.45 3.02 7.09
CA ASP A 7 -9.55 3.26 8.24
C ASP A 7 -8.11 3.60 7.83
N ALA A 8 -7.79 3.48 6.55
CA ALA A 8 -6.55 4.00 5.96
C ALA A 8 -6.45 5.54 6.06
N PHE A 9 -7.57 6.23 6.27
CA PHE A 9 -7.63 7.67 6.44
C PHE A 9 -8.02 8.06 7.86
N VAL A 10 -7.38 9.11 8.37
CA VAL A 10 -7.64 9.66 9.70
C VAL A 10 -7.76 11.19 9.63
N SER A 11 -8.65 11.71 10.48
CA SER A 11 -8.76 13.11 10.81
C SER A 11 -8.94 13.21 12.33
N ASN A 12 -8.46 14.31 12.92
CA ASN A 12 -8.59 14.55 14.37
C ASN A 12 -9.72 15.54 14.69
N GLN A 13 -10.58 15.83 13.71
CA GLN A 13 -11.63 16.84 13.82
C GLN A 13 -12.86 16.38 13.07
N ASP A 14 -14.01 16.69 13.64
CA ASP A 14 -15.28 16.70 12.93
C ASP A 14 -15.28 17.82 11.89
N ILE A 15 -16.02 17.61 10.81
CA ILE A 15 -16.16 18.61 9.73
C ILE A 15 -17.65 18.81 9.50
N ASP A 16 -18.05 20.06 9.36
CA ASP A 16 -19.39 20.47 8.96
C ASP A 16 -19.21 21.61 7.95
N ASP A 17 -19.64 21.39 6.71
CA ASP A 17 -19.51 22.36 5.64
C ASP A 17 -20.65 22.26 4.63
N ASP A 18 -20.76 23.29 3.79
CA ASP A 18 -21.80 23.42 2.79
C ASP A 18 -21.60 22.41 1.65
N LEU A 19 -22.69 21.75 1.25
CA LEU A 19 -22.71 20.95 0.04
C LEU A 19 -23.08 21.84 -1.14
N MET A 20 -22.08 22.13 -1.97
CA MET A 20 -22.20 23.02 -3.12
C MET A 20 -22.21 22.25 -4.43
N VAL A 21 -23.02 22.70 -5.39
CA VAL A 21 -23.08 22.14 -6.75
C VAL A 21 -23.07 23.26 -7.78
N GLU A 22 -22.51 22.97 -8.94
CA GLU A 22 -22.64 23.86 -10.09
C GLU A 22 -23.96 23.57 -10.81
N TYR A 23 -24.78 24.59 -10.99
CA TYR A 23 -26.06 24.51 -11.68
C TYR A 23 -26.23 25.74 -12.57
N GLU A 24 -26.40 25.53 -13.87
CA GLU A 24 -26.53 26.61 -14.88
C GLU A 24 -25.38 27.64 -14.84
N GLY A 25 -24.17 27.20 -14.47
CA GLY A 25 -22.98 28.06 -14.35
C GLY A 25 -22.90 28.86 -13.05
N GLU A 26 -23.81 28.62 -12.10
CA GLU A 26 -23.78 29.19 -10.75
C GLU A 26 -23.47 28.12 -9.71
N ILE A 27 -22.62 28.46 -8.74
CA ILE A 27 -22.37 27.60 -7.58
C ILE A 27 -23.47 27.87 -6.55
N ILE A 28 -24.28 26.87 -6.27
CA ILE A 28 -25.40 26.95 -5.34
C ILE A 28 -25.19 25.98 -4.18
N LYS A 29 -25.68 26.36 -3.00
CA LYS A 29 -25.82 25.45 -1.86
C LYS A 29 -27.06 24.57 -2.05
N VAL A 30 -26.91 23.27 -1.79
CA VAL A 30 -28.00 22.28 -1.88
C VAL A 30 -28.08 21.38 -0.65
N GLY A 31 -27.35 21.73 0.41
CA GLY A 31 -27.28 20.94 1.63
C GLY A 31 -26.03 21.25 2.44
N THR A 32 -25.70 20.33 3.34
CA THR A 32 -24.45 20.28 4.11
C THR A 32 -23.91 18.85 4.09
N PHE A 33 -22.63 18.69 4.44
CA PHE A 33 -22.06 17.40 4.79
C PHE A 33 -21.39 17.49 6.16
N GLU A 34 -21.52 16.41 6.92
CA GLU A 34 -20.93 16.26 8.25
C GLU A 34 -20.01 15.04 8.25
N PHE A 35 -18.77 15.18 8.69
CA PHE A 35 -17.86 14.06 8.95
C PHE A 35 -17.66 13.90 10.46
N ASP A 36 -17.88 12.69 10.96
CA ASP A 36 -17.62 12.30 12.35
C ASP A 36 -16.33 11.49 12.42
N HIS A 37 -15.30 12.08 13.06
CA HIS A 37 -13.98 11.45 13.17
C HIS A 37 -13.93 10.22 14.09
N THR A 38 -14.93 10.04 14.95
CA THR A 38 -15.00 8.89 15.85
C THR A 38 -15.61 7.67 15.17
N THR A 39 -16.53 7.89 14.23
CA THR A 39 -17.20 6.83 13.47
C THR A 39 -16.61 6.64 12.07
N ASN A 40 -15.81 7.58 11.57
CA ASN A 40 -15.32 7.66 10.19
C ASN A 40 -16.47 7.66 9.16
N ILE A 41 -17.59 8.32 9.47
CA ILE A 41 -18.76 8.38 8.59
C ILE A 41 -18.97 9.81 8.10
N VAL A 42 -19.21 9.95 6.80
CA VAL A 42 -19.72 11.19 6.19
C VAL A 42 -21.23 11.09 6.02
N THR A 43 -21.96 12.06 6.54
CA THR A 43 -23.41 12.21 6.39
C THR A 43 -23.72 13.40 5.47
N LEU A 44 -24.37 13.13 4.34
CA LEU A 44 -24.90 14.16 3.43
C LEU A 44 -26.34 14.50 3.78
N ILE A 45 -26.62 15.79 3.99
CA ILE A 45 -27.91 16.34 4.38
C ILE A 45 -28.37 17.31 3.29
N PHE A 46 -29.34 16.90 2.47
CA PHE A 46 -29.85 17.73 1.38
C PHE A 46 -30.96 18.67 1.84
N ASP A 47 -30.99 19.88 1.29
CA ASP A 47 -32.04 20.86 1.53
C ASP A 47 -33.17 20.78 0.49
N GLU A 48 -34.19 21.64 0.62
CA GLU A 48 -35.30 21.71 -0.33
C GLU A 48 -34.89 22.28 -1.72
N THR A 49 -33.72 22.93 -1.82
CA THR A 49 -33.20 23.52 -3.07
C THR A 49 -32.95 22.42 -4.11
N ILE A 50 -32.58 21.21 -3.66
CA ILE A 50 -32.33 20.07 -4.56
C ILE A 50 -33.59 19.57 -5.27
N LYS A 51 -34.78 19.74 -4.68
CA LYS A 51 -36.03 19.14 -5.20
C LYS A 51 -36.54 19.79 -6.48
N ASN A 52 -36.12 21.02 -6.74
CA ASN A 52 -36.64 21.84 -7.84
C ASN A 52 -35.61 22.03 -8.97
N LYS A 53 -34.50 21.28 -8.96
CA LYS A 53 -33.40 21.42 -9.90
C LYS A 53 -32.97 20.03 -10.40
N ASP A 54 -32.75 19.90 -11.70
CA ASP A 54 -32.19 18.68 -12.31
C ASP A 54 -30.67 18.64 -12.10
N ILE A 55 -30.25 18.41 -10.85
CA ILE A 55 -28.83 18.29 -10.48
C ILE A 55 -28.43 16.82 -10.60
N GLU A 56 -27.54 16.52 -11.55
CA GLU A 56 -27.07 15.15 -11.79
C GLU A 56 -25.76 14.81 -11.07
N VAL A 57 -24.88 15.79 -10.82
CA VAL A 57 -23.54 15.56 -10.25
C VAL A 57 -23.17 16.66 -9.25
N GLY A 58 -22.63 16.26 -8.10
CA GLY A 58 -22.07 17.15 -7.08
C GLY A 58 -20.79 16.57 -6.48
N TYR A 59 -20.00 17.42 -5.85
CA TYR A 59 -18.74 17.04 -5.21
C TYR A 59 -18.71 17.58 -3.78
N PHE A 60 -18.18 16.78 -2.87
CA PHE A 60 -17.73 17.23 -1.56
C PHE A 60 -16.30 16.73 -1.38
N GLY A 61 -15.54 17.38 -0.50
CA GLY A 61 -14.18 17.00 -0.22
C GLY A 61 -13.64 17.72 0.99
N PHE A 62 -12.76 17.05 1.71
CA PHE A 62 -12.07 17.58 2.86
C PHE A 62 -10.71 16.91 2.97
N GLU A 63 -9.79 17.55 3.70
CA GLU A 63 -8.44 17.06 3.87
C GLU A 63 -8.40 15.97 4.96
N MET A 64 -7.66 14.90 4.68
CA MET A 64 -7.39 13.81 5.62
C MET A 64 -5.93 13.39 5.52
N SER A 65 -5.44 12.76 6.57
CA SER A 65 -4.12 12.14 6.61
C SER A 65 -4.25 10.62 6.43
N PHE A 66 -3.18 9.99 5.93
CA PHE A 66 -3.08 8.54 6.00
C PHE A 66 -2.79 8.07 7.42
N SER A 67 -3.42 6.98 7.84
CA SER A 67 -3.16 6.34 9.13
C SER A 67 -1.83 5.60 9.07
N SER A 68 -0.83 6.01 9.86
CA SER A 68 0.44 5.28 9.96
C SER A 68 0.26 3.87 10.53
N GLU A 69 -0.75 3.65 11.37
CA GLU A 69 -1.07 2.34 11.95
C GLU A 69 -1.50 1.34 10.87
N PHE A 70 -2.22 1.82 9.85
CA PHE A 70 -2.64 1.00 8.71
C PHE A 70 -1.46 0.48 7.88
N PHE A 71 -0.30 1.14 7.95
CA PHE A 71 0.93 0.75 7.25
C PHE A 71 1.99 0.15 8.19
N GLU A 72 1.64 -0.18 9.44
CA GLU A 72 2.64 -0.56 10.45
C GLU A 72 3.45 -1.78 10.02
N ASP A 73 2.79 -2.82 9.50
CA ASP A 73 3.43 -4.07 9.10
C ASP A 73 3.78 -4.13 7.61
N ASN A 74 3.01 -3.46 6.76
CA ASN A 74 3.21 -3.45 5.31
C ASN A 74 2.88 -2.09 4.71
N VAL A 75 3.84 -1.50 3.99
CA VAL A 75 3.68 -0.24 3.28
C VAL A 75 2.84 -0.36 2.01
N ARG A 76 2.70 -1.56 1.44
CA ARG A 76 1.78 -1.83 0.32
C ARG A 76 0.43 -2.23 0.88
N GLN A 77 -0.58 -1.41 0.64
CA GLN A 77 -1.94 -1.68 1.11
C GLN A 77 -2.94 -1.47 0.00
N LYS A 78 -4.02 -2.24 0.06
CA LYS A 78 -5.22 -1.99 -0.73
C LYS A 78 -6.23 -1.24 0.13
N ILE A 79 -6.77 -0.15 -0.40
CA ILE A 79 -7.82 0.64 0.25
C ILE A 79 -9.13 0.38 -0.50
N GLU A 80 -10.17 -0.03 0.22
CA GLU A 80 -11.49 -0.35 -0.32
C GLU A 80 -12.55 0.54 0.34
N PHE A 81 -13.45 1.12 -0.46
CA PHE A 81 -14.63 1.86 0.04
C PHE A 81 -15.86 0.95 0.03
N ASP A 82 -16.23 0.41 1.19
CA ASP A 82 -17.30 -0.60 1.32
C ASP A 82 -18.68 -0.11 0.84
N ASP A 83 -19.01 1.16 1.11
CA ASP A 83 -20.33 1.73 0.82
C ASP A 83 -20.47 2.30 -0.59
N VAL A 84 -19.42 2.20 -1.41
CA VAL A 84 -19.39 2.73 -2.79
C VAL A 84 -19.00 1.62 -3.74
N VAL A 85 -19.85 1.35 -4.72
CA VAL A 85 -19.65 0.26 -5.70
C VAL A 85 -18.28 0.38 -6.37
N GLU A 86 -17.45 -0.65 -6.17
CA GLU A 86 -16.19 -0.93 -6.89
C GLU A 86 -15.14 0.20 -6.84
N LYS A 87 -14.95 0.83 -5.67
CA LYS A 87 -13.84 1.76 -5.46
C LYS A 87 -12.76 1.15 -4.57
N GLU A 88 -11.78 0.54 -5.23
CA GLU A 88 -10.53 0.12 -4.60
C GLU A 88 -9.31 0.76 -5.30
N PHE A 89 -8.23 0.97 -4.56
CA PHE A 89 -6.93 1.31 -5.13
C PHE A 89 -5.79 0.81 -4.25
N ASP A 90 -4.68 0.48 -4.90
CA ASP A 90 -3.43 0.13 -4.23
C ASP A 90 -2.64 1.39 -3.92
N ILE A 91 -2.07 1.45 -2.72
CA ILE A 91 -1.17 2.52 -2.30
C ILE A 91 0.10 1.92 -1.72
N ILE A 92 1.22 2.63 -1.93
CA ILE A 92 2.50 2.33 -1.31
C ILE A 92 2.92 3.54 -0.52
N ALA A 93 3.01 3.39 0.80
CA ALA A 93 3.61 4.40 1.65
C ALA A 93 5.14 4.33 1.56
N GLU A 94 5.80 5.49 1.59
CA GLU A 94 7.26 5.51 1.71
C GLU A 94 7.65 5.22 3.17
N PRO A 95 8.40 4.14 3.45
CA PRO A 95 8.83 3.84 4.81
C PRO A 95 9.84 4.88 5.30
N GLU A 96 9.80 5.18 6.60
CA GLU A 96 10.68 6.16 7.26
C GLU A 96 12.16 5.81 7.13
N LYS A 97 12.45 4.52 6.97
CA LYS A 97 13.80 3.98 6.81
C LYS A 97 13.79 2.94 5.72
N MET A 98 14.75 3.07 4.81
CA MET A 98 15.04 2.07 3.79
C MET A 98 16.45 1.52 3.98
N PRO A 99 16.68 0.25 3.60
CA PRO A 99 18.03 -0.25 3.44
C PRO A 99 18.80 0.63 2.45
N ALA A 100 20.09 0.82 2.72
CA ALA A 100 20.95 1.74 1.95
C ALA A 100 21.13 1.34 0.48
N SER A 101 20.69 0.15 0.08
CA SER A 101 20.76 -0.35 -1.28
C SER A 101 19.50 -1.16 -1.59
N ALA A 102 18.96 -0.96 -2.80
CA ALA A 102 17.81 -1.73 -3.29
C ALA A 102 18.12 -3.22 -3.44
N ILE A 103 19.40 -3.58 -3.65
CA ILE A 103 19.85 -4.97 -3.68
C ILE A 103 21.04 -5.10 -2.72
N SER A 104 20.98 -6.09 -1.85
CA SER A 104 22.05 -6.46 -0.93
C SER A 104 22.42 -7.93 -1.13
N LYS A 105 23.69 -8.29 -0.97
CA LYS A 105 24.15 -9.68 -1.07
C LYS A 105 25.15 -9.98 0.04
N MET A 106 24.95 -11.09 0.73
CA MET A 106 25.81 -11.59 1.79
C MET A 106 26.10 -13.07 1.57
N GLY A 107 27.31 -13.50 1.91
CA GLY A 107 27.74 -14.90 1.79
C GLY A 107 28.26 -15.42 3.13
N GLN A 108 27.79 -16.60 3.52
CA GLN A 108 28.23 -17.29 4.72
C GLN A 108 28.81 -18.66 4.35
N PRO A 109 30.14 -18.83 4.37
CA PRO A 109 30.78 -20.13 4.21
C PRO A 109 30.41 -21.09 5.35
N ASP A 110 30.44 -22.39 5.08
CA ASP A 110 30.21 -23.44 6.09
C ASP A 110 31.38 -23.62 7.07
N SER A 111 32.57 -23.15 6.73
CA SER A 111 33.74 -23.12 7.62
C SER A 111 34.69 -21.94 7.33
N GLU A 112 35.49 -21.55 8.31
CA GLU A 112 36.52 -20.51 8.14
C GLU A 112 37.75 -20.99 7.34
N ILE A 113 38.02 -22.30 7.36
CA ILE A 113 39.19 -22.90 6.73
C ILE A 113 38.71 -24.02 5.79
N ASN A 114 39.04 -23.87 4.51
CA ASN A 114 38.66 -24.80 3.43
C ASN A 114 37.13 -25.08 3.39
N PRO A 115 36.29 -24.05 3.19
CA PRO A 115 34.85 -24.23 3.09
C PRO A 115 34.48 -25.11 1.89
N SER A 116 33.42 -25.89 2.06
CA SER A 116 32.88 -26.76 1.01
C SER A 116 31.57 -26.24 0.41
N SER A 117 30.92 -25.30 1.10
CA SER A 117 29.70 -24.66 0.65
C SER A 117 29.62 -23.21 1.16
N ILE A 118 28.86 -22.38 0.45
CA ILE A 118 28.57 -20.99 0.84
C ILE A 118 27.08 -20.79 0.66
N VAL A 119 26.42 -20.31 1.71
CA VAL A 119 25.03 -19.85 1.65
C VAL A 119 25.05 -18.38 1.25
N TRP A 120 24.40 -18.04 0.15
CA TRP A 120 24.19 -16.66 -0.27
C TRP A 120 22.78 -16.22 0.09
N THR A 121 22.69 -15.08 0.75
CA THR A 121 21.43 -14.35 0.96
C THR A 121 21.45 -13.10 0.11
N VAL A 122 20.40 -12.90 -0.68
CA VAL A 122 20.23 -11.72 -1.50
C VAL A 122 18.90 -11.09 -1.13
N ASP A 123 18.95 -9.84 -0.67
CA ASP A 123 17.76 -9.05 -0.42
C ASP A 123 17.52 -8.16 -1.64
N VAL A 124 16.27 -8.14 -2.12
CA VAL A 124 15.84 -7.31 -3.24
C VAL A 124 14.63 -6.50 -2.78
N PHE A 125 14.77 -5.19 -2.74
CA PHE A 125 13.73 -4.25 -2.37
C PHE A 125 13.29 -3.46 -3.60
N ASN A 126 11.99 -3.45 -3.85
CA ASN A 126 11.39 -2.63 -4.88
C ASN A 126 10.10 -1.99 -4.37
N LEU A 127 10.10 -0.66 -4.25
CA LEU A 127 8.94 0.13 -3.85
C LEU A 127 8.26 0.82 -5.05
N ASP A 128 8.71 0.54 -6.27
CA ASP A 128 8.05 1.03 -7.47
C ASP A 128 6.66 0.38 -7.59
N GLN A 129 5.64 1.21 -7.85
CA GLN A 129 4.26 0.77 -8.09
C GLN A 129 4.12 0.12 -9.48
N ASP A 130 4.98 0.50 -10.43
CA ASP A 130 4.87 0.11 -11.84
C ASP A 130 5.64 -1.15 -12.19
N THR A 131 6.60 -1.56 -11.35
CA THR A 131 7.38 -2.77 -11.61
C THR A 131 6.56 -4.02 -11.28
N ARG A 132 6.07 -4.71 -12.33
CA ARG A 132 5.26 -5.94 -12.21
C ARG A 132 6.04 -7.24 -12.38
N SER A 133 7.27 -7.18 -12.87
CA SER A 133 8.13 -8.34 -13.11
C SER A 133 9.60 -7.94 -13.06
N GLY A 134 10.45 -8.85 -12.58
CA GLY A 134 11.90 -8.66 -12.56
C GLY A 134 12.64 -9.97 -12.83
N GLU A 135 13.86 -9.86 -13.34
CA GLU A 135 14.78 -10.97 -13.51
C GLU A 135 15.96 -10.78 -12.55
N PHE A 136 16.31 -11.84 -11.83
CA PHE A 136 17.50 -11.88 -10.99
C PHE A 136 18.47 -12.93 -11.55
N THR A 137 19.70 -12.50 -11.84
CA THR A 137 20.72 -13.35 -12.44
C THR A 137 21.98 -13.34 -11.58
N ASP A 138 22.54 -14.52 -11.31
CA ASP A 138 23.86 -14.68 -10.68
C ASP A 138 24.78 -15.50 -11.59
N ILE A 139 26.01 -15.02 -11.79
CA ILE A 139 27.00 -15.69 -12.64
C ILE A 139 27.99 -16.40 -11.73
N LEU A 140 27.90 -17.74 -11.68
CA LEU A 140 28.80 -18.54 -10.87
C LEU A 140 30.20 -18.61 -11.50
N PRO A 141 31.28 -18.30 -10.76
CA PRO A 141 32.64 -18.49 -11.22
C PRO A 141 32.97 -19.99 -11.36
N GLU A 142 34.04 -20.29 -12.10
CA GLU A 142 34.52 -21.65 -12.30
C GLU A 142 34.83 -22.34 -10.96
N GLY A 143 34.42 -23.61 -10.84
CA GLY A 143 34.58 -24.41 -9.62
C GLY A 143 33.45 -24.29 -8.60
N LEU A 144 32.46 -23.41 -8.83
CA LEU A 144 31.22 -23.37 -8.06
C LEU A 144 30.07 -24.00 -8.85
N ALA A 145 29.18 -24.68 -8.13
CA ALA A 145 27.93 -25.21 -8.65
C ALA A 145 26.82 -24.95 -7.65
N LEU A 146 25.61 -24.70 -8.16
CA LEU A 146 24.41 -24.62 -7.35
C LEU A 146 24.06 -26.00 -6.81
N VAL A 147 23.64 -26.09 -5.55
CA VAL A 147 23.08 -27.32 -5.01
C VAL A 147 21.63 -27.42 -5.49
N ALA A 148 21.26 -28.51 -6.14
CA ALA A 148 19.91 -28.65 -6.67
C ALA A 148 18.85 -28.50 -5.56
N GLY A 149 17.84 -27.67 -5.81
CA GLY A 149 16.77 -27.35 -4.86
C GLY A 149 17.20 -26.48 -3.68
N SER A 150 18.37 -25.84 -3.73
CA SER A 150 18.83 -24.97 -2.64
C SER A 150 18.30 -23.53 -2.72
N VAL A 151 17.73 -23.12 -3.86
CA VAL A 151 17.20 -21.77 -4.05
C VAL A 151 15.83 -21.64 -3.41
N LYS A 152 15.69 -20.66 -2.53
CA LYS A 152 14.44 -20.32 -1.88
C LYS A 152 14.15 -18.85 -2.09
N LEU A 153 12.94 -18.55 -2.58
CA LEU A 153 12.44 -17.18 -2.63
C LEU A 153 11.54 -16.97 -1.41
N ILE A 154 11.81 -15.92 -0.64
CA ILE A 154 11.03 -15.56 0.53
C ILE A 154 10.49 -14.17 0.30
N SER A 155 9.16 -14.03 0.25
CA SER A 155 8.52 -12.72 0.21
C SER A 155 8.73 -11.99 1.54
N LEU A 156 8.99 -10.69 1.45
CA LEU A 156 9.20 -9.82 2.61
C LEU A 156 8.14 -8.71 2.60
N ASP A 157 7.59 -8.42 3.78
CA ASP A 157 6.85 -7.19 4.05
C ASP A 157 7.78 -6.14 4.66
N ILE A 158 7.51 -4.87 4.34
CA ILE A 158 8.22 -3.73 4.89
C ILE A 158 7.20 -2.87 5.60
N GLY A 159 7.34 -2.68 6.91
CA GLY A 159 6.51 -1.80 7.70
C GLY A 159 6.88 -0.33 7.51
N ILE A 160 5.98 0.60 7.86
CA ILE A 160 6.20 2.05 7.72
C ILE A 160 7.45 2.55 8.47
N LYS A 161 7.85 1.89 9.56
CA LYS A 161 9.05 2.21 10.34
C LYS A 161 10.35 1.63 9.72
N GLY A 162 10.24 0.88 8.62
CA GLY A 162 11.33 0.20 7.92
C GLY A 162 11.63 -1.20 8.45
N ASP A 163 10.77 -1.77 9.30
CA ASP A 163 10.91 -3.14 9.78
C ASP A 163 10.64 -4.13 8.64
N ILE A 164 11.55 -5.08 8.43
CA ILE A 164 11.47 -6.06 7.35
C ILE A 164 11.12 -7.41 7.96
N THR A 165 10.02 -8.01 7.52
CA THR A 165 9.56 -9.31 8.04
C THR A 165 9.25 -10.30 6.92
N PRO A 166 9.60 -11.59 7.07
CA PRO A 166 9.16 -12.60 6.11
C PRO A 166 7.65 -12.77 6.12
N VAL A 167 7.04 -12.79 4.94
CA VAL A 167 5.62 -13.12 4.78
C VAL A 167 5.41 -14.58 5.17
N THR A 168 4.49 -14.84 6.10
CA THR A 168 4.20 -16.20 6.55
C THR A 168 3.67 -17.05 5.38
N GLY A 169 4.32 -18.18 5.08
CA GLY A 169 3.95 -19.04 3.96
C GLY A 169 4.43 -18.54 2.58
N GLY A 170 5.14 -17.41 2.52
CA GLY A 170 5.68 -16.81 1.29
C GLY A 170 6.97 -17.46 0.78
N THR A 171 7.26 -18.71 1.17
CA THR A 171 8.42 -19.45 0.61
C THR A 171 8.01 -20.15 -0.66
N VAL A 172 8.66 -19.80 -1.77
CA VAL A 172 8.47 -20.44 -3.06
C VAL A 172 9.75 -21.21 -3.39
N ASP A 173 9.61 -22.51 -3.64
CA ASP A 173 10.68 -23.32 -4.23
C ASP A 173 10.83 -22.89 -5.69
N VAL A 174 12.00 -22.38 -6.04
CA VAL A 174 12.29 -21.96 -7.40
C VAL A 174 12.90 -23.14 -8.13
N ALA A 175 12.38 -23.47 -9.32
CA ALA A 175 13.01 -24.48 -10.15
C ALA A 175 14.43 -24.02 -10.51
N ASP A 176 15.42 -24.90 -10.31
CA ASP A 176 16.80 -24.60 -10.70
C ASP A 176 16.83 -24.29 -12.20
N ALA A 177 17.31 -23.09 -12.56
CA ALA A 177 17.52 -22.75 -13.95
C ALA A 177 18.60 -23.68 -14.54
N SER A 178 18.22 -24.45 -15.56
CA SER A 178 19.06 -25.39 -16.30
C SER A 178 20.10 -24.70 -17.17
#